data_AF-A0A8H4RFP7-F1
#
_entry.id   AF-A0A8H4RFP7-F1
#
_cell.length_a   1.000
_cell.length_b   1.000
_cell.length_c   1.000
_cell.angle_alpha   90.00
_cell.angle_beta   90.00
_cell.angle_gamma   90.00
#
_symmetry.space_group_name_H-M   'P 1'
#
loop_
_entity.id
_entity.type
_entity.pdbx_description
1 polymer ?
#
loop_
_entity_poly.entity_id
_entity_poly.type
_entity_poly.pdbx_seq_one_letter_code
_entity_poly.pdbx_strand_id
1 'polypeptide(L)'
;MTEYGFLEPPEFVPKFGAGNDTLKDEGIFGRLFYRGLRDPDKAMGYDDAVVRSAITWLKCPPNDKPWVLFMPLLFPHCPFQVEEPYFSMYDRSKMAELSLNIDLKTGYEPRYMKTIRERYGIGRATPEIWAEIKATYYGIISRLDDQFGRLVKAIEDHRYGDNTVTIFFTDYGEYLGNHGLIEKWLSGLSDSLVYEPLIIVPVLVNGATSHKKFACSEGGVLTSEEPLLEQAPYSYDIKAGLQHEDTTLVGKAISIRNEEWTYIYRLYEPSELYHRQNDPQELHNLAADPEDTAISNMLEGEKFGWLMEGSDILPWAKDNRFPEVTLKSHREQMEERLKKAGGAE
;
A
#
# COMPACT_ATOMS: atom_id res chain seq x y z
N MET A 1 13.78 -24.47 -4.28
CA MET A 1 13.18 -23.25 -3.75
C MET A 1 14.33 -22.35 -3.32
N THR A 2 14.29 -21.08 -3.67
CA THR A 2 15.25 -20.09 -3.13
C THR A 2 14.91 -19.81 -1.66
N GLU A 3 15.75 -19.10 -0.93
CA GLU A 3 15.49 -18.66 0.46
C GLU A 3 14.19 -17.84 0.64
N TYR A 4 13.49 -17.49 -0.44
CA TYR A 4 12.31 -16.62 -0.49
C TYR A 4 10.96 -17.34 -0.63
N GLY A 5 10.90 -18.66 -0.47
CA GLY A 5 9.62 -19.39 -0.37
C GLY A 5 8.92 -19.79 -1.68
N PHE A 6 9.53 -19.56 -2.85
CA PHE A 6 8.95 -19.91 -4.15
C PHE A 6 9.07 -21.39 -4.55
N LEU A 7 7.95 -22.02 -4.88
CA LEU A 7 7.94 -23.34 -5.52
C LEU A 7 8.34 -23.25 -7.00
N GLU A 8 7.86 -22.20 -7.67
CA GLU A 8 8.21 -21.79 -9.03
C GLU A 8 8.95 -20.45 -8.93
N PRO A 9 10.30 -20.43 -8.90
CA PRO A 9 11.05 -19.22 -8.65
C PRO A 9 10.84 -18.20 -9.78
N PRO A 10 10.70 -16.90 -9.48
CA PRO A 10 10.69 -15.88 -10.52
C PRO A 10 12.05 -15.88 -11.24
N GLU A 11 12.03 -15.48 -12.50
CA GLU A 11 13.26 -15.21 -13.23
C GLU A 11 13.90 -13.89 -12.77
N PHE A 12 13.09 -12.99 -12.18
CA PHE A 12 13.54 -11.75 -11.56
C PHE A 12 12.89 -11.52 -10.18
N VAL A 13 13.72 -11.34 -9.14
CA VAL A 13 13.27 -10.86 -7.83
C VAL A 13 13.61 -9.37 -7.73
N PRO A 14 12.63 -8.46 -7.55
CA PRO A 14 12.89 -7.06 -7.29
C PRO A 14 13.76 -6.91 -6.05
N LYS A 15 14.92 -6.28 -6.18
CA LYS A 15 15.70 -5.84 -5.03
C LYS A 15 15.12 -4.51 -4.58
N PHE A 16 14.36 -4.53 -3.49
CA PHE A 16 14.01 -3.29 -2.79
C PHE A 16 15.29 -2.57 -2.38
N GLY A 17 15.42 -1.30 -2.80
CA GLY A 17 16.56 -0.43 -2.44
C GLY A 17 17.85 -0.58 -3.26
N ALA A 18 17.92 -1.45 -4.28
CA ALA A 18 19.14 -1.58 -5.11
C ALA A 18 18.83 -1.95 -6.56
N GLY A 19 18.19 -1.04 -7.30
CA GLY A 19 18.06 -1.13 -8.75
C GLY A 19 19.33 -0.61 -9.45
N ASN A 20 19.94 -1.43 -10.30
CA ASN A 20 20.93 -1.03 -11.30
C ASN A 20 20.32 -0.16 -12.43
N ASP A 21 19.43 0.79 -12.11
CA ASP A 21 19.00 1.79 -13.10
C ASP A 21 20.18 2.75 -13.27
N THR A 22 21.07 2.41 -14.21
CA THR A 22 22.27 3.19 -14.53
C THR A 22 21.95 4.50 -15.24
N LEU A 23 20.68 4.73 -15.61
CA LEU A 23 20.20 5.95 -16.25
C LEU A 23 19.06 6.55 -15.43
N LYS A 24 19.35 7.64 -14.72
CA LYS A 24 18.33 8.44 -14.05
C LYS A 24 17.45 9.12 -15.12
N ASP A 25 16.18 8.75 -15.20
CA ASP A 25 15.20 9.56 -15.92
C ASP A 25 14.76 10.72 -15.02
N GLU A 26 15.34 11.89 -15.30
CA GLU A 26 15.01 13.18 -14.68
C GLU A 26 13.78 13.85 -15.32
N GLY A 27 13.24 13.24 -16.38
CA GLY A 27 11.97 13.61 -16.99
C GLY A 27 10.81 13.48 -16.01
N ILE A 28 9.68 14.10 -16.37
CA ILE A 28 8.49 14.07 -15.51
C ILE A 28 7.95 12.65 -15.32
N PHE A 29 8.04 11.77 -16.32
CA PHE A 29 7.65 10.37 -16.18
C PHE A 29 8.54 9.61 -15.20
N GLY A 30 9.86 9.74 -15.27
CA GLY A 30 10.77 9.15 -14.28
C GLY A 30 10.51 9.65 -12.85
N ARG A 31 10.21 10.94 -12.67
CA ARG A 31 9.83 11.52 -11.36
C ARG A 31 8.44 11.10 -10.89
N LEU A 32 7.59 10.62 -11.79
CA LEU A 32 6.29 10.00 -11.48
C LEU A 32 6.34 8.47 -11.53
N PHE A 33 7.55 7.89 -11.47
CA PHE A 33 7.78 6.44 -11.46
C PHE A 33 7.14 5.68 -12.63
N TYR A 34 6.92 6.34 -13.76
CA TYR A 34 6.23 5.76 -14.92
C TYR A 34 7.21 5.07 -15.88
N ARG A 35 6.86 3.86 -16.33
CA ARG A 35 7.60 3.10 -17.37
C ARG A 35 6.72 2.60 -18.52
N GLY A 36 5.39 2.67 -18.38
CA GLY A 36 4.42 2.44 -19.46
C GLY A 36 4.23 1.01 -19.92
N LEU A 37 4.28 0.78 -21.23
CA LEU A 37 4.05 -0.57 -21.77
C LEU A 37 5.18 -1.51 -21.36
N ARG A 38 4.83 -2.63 -20.73
CA ARG A 38 5.74 -3.73 -20.43
C ARG A 38 5.76 -4.69 -21.61
N ASP A 39 6.97 -5.07 -22.01
CA ASP A 39 7.18 -6.14 -22.98
C ASP A 39 6.75 -7.49 -22.36
N PRO A 40 5.73 -8.18 -22.91
CA PRO A 40 5.22 -9.43 -22.35
C PRO A 40 6.22 -10.60 -22.50
N ASP A 41 7.17 -10.50 -23.42
CA ASP A 41 8.20 -11.52 -23.65
C ASP A 41 9.37 -11.40 -22.66
N LYS A 42 9.34 -10.40 -21.77
CA LYS A 42 10.28 -10.30 -20.65
C LYS A 42 9.96 -11.30 -19.55
N ALA A 43 11.00 -11.60 -18.80
CA ALA A 43 11.07 -12.59 -17.73
C ALA A 43 9.87 -12.62 -16.76
N MET A 44 9.55 -13.82 -16.25
CA MET A 44 8.46 -14.02 -15.29
C MET A 44 8.61 -13.10 -14.07
N GLY A 45 7.60 -12.25 -13.87
CA GLY A 45 7.57 -11.28 -12.77
C GLY A 45 7.40 -11.95 -11.40
N TYR A 46 7.71 -11.19 -10.34
CA TYR A 46 7.59 -11.63 -8.96
C TYR A 46 6.17 -12.11 -8.62
N ASP A 47 5.15 -11.29 -8.88
CA ASP A 47 3.75 -11.62 -8.58
C ASP A 47 3.27 -12.87 -9.33
N ASP A 48 3.69 -13.06 -10.59
CA ASP A 48 3.38 -14.29 -11.33
C ASP A 48 3.99 -15.52 -10.66
N ALA A 49 5.22 -15.42 -10.15
CA ALA A 49 5.88 -16.49 -9.44
C ALA A 49 5.20 -16.80 -8.10
N VAL A 50 4.75 -15.77 -7.37
CA VAL A 50 3.96 -15.92 -6.12
C VAL A 50 2.68 -16.68 -6.43
N VAL A 51 1.89 -16.21 -7.41
CA VAL A 51 0.59 -16.78 -7.78
C VAL A 51 0.73 -18.21 -8.29
N ARG A 52 1.69 -18.47 -9.18
CA ARG A 52 1.96 -19.83 -9.68
C ARG A 52 2.42 -20.77 -8.57
N SER A 53 3.31 -20.30 -7.69
CA SER A 53 3.76 -21.08 -6.52
C SER A 53 2.60 -21.43 -5.61
N ALA A 54 1.69 -20.48 -5.34
CA ALA A 54 0.48 -20.70 -4.55
C ALA A 54 -0.45 -21.74 -5.19
N ILE A 55 -0.76 -21.60 -6.48
CA ILE A 55 -1.59 -22.56 -7.22
C ILE A 55 -0.96 -23.96 -7.21
N THR A 56 0.35 -24.06 -7.40
CA THR A 56 1.06 -25.33 -7.33
C THR A 56 1.05 -25.91 -5.91
N TRP A 57 1.21 -25.08 -4.87
CA TRP A 57 1.12 -25.51 -3.48
C TRP A 57 -0.27 -26.07 -3.13
N LEU A 58 -1.34 -25.45 -3.64
CA LEU A 58 -2.73 -25.90 -3.45
C LEU A 58 -3.01 -27.29 -4.04
N LYS A 59 -2.16 -27.83 -4.91
CA LYS A 59 -2.31 -29.22 -5.39
C LYS A 59 -2.13 -30.25 -4.27
N CYS A 60 -1.35 -29.93 -3.24
CA CYS A 60 -1.05 -30.84 -2.14
C CYS A 60 -0.70 -30.07 -0.84
N PRO A 61 -1.65 -29.34 -0.24
CA PRO A 61 -1.47 -28.69 1.06
C PRO A 61 -1.42 -29.73 2.20
N PRO A 62 -0.96 -29.35 3.41
CA PRO A 62 -1.10 -30.17 4.60
C PRO A 62 -2.58 -30.51 4.87
N ASN A 63 -2.87 -31.77 5.17
CA ASN A 63 -4.21 -32.26 5.50
C ASN A 63 -4.39 -32.62 6.97
N ASP A 64 -3.31 -32.60 7.75
CA ASP A 64 -3.27 -32.97 9.17
C ASP A 64 -3.31 -31.77 10.11
N LYS A 65 -3.17 -30.54 9.59
CA LYS A 65 -3.07 -29.29 10.35
C LYS A 65 -3.67 -28.11 9.58
N PRO A 66 -4.16 -27.06 10.27
CA PRO A 66 -4.52 -25.80 9.62
C PRO A 66 -3.26 -25.15 9.01
N TRP A 67 -3.47 -24.36 7.96
CA TRP A 67 -2.41 -23.66 7.24
C TRP A 67 -2.81 -22.20 6.99
N VAL A 68 -1.79 -21.37 6.81
CA VAL A 68 -1.93 -19.99 6.32
C VAL A 68 -1.05 -19.87 5.09
N LEU A 69 -1.64 -19.41 3.98
CA LEU A 69 -0.93 -19.10 2.75
C LEU A 69 -0.84 -17.57 2.64
N PHE A 70 0.30 -17.01 2.99
CA PHE A 70 0.56 -15.58 2.88
C PHE A 70 1.19 -15.27 1.52
N MET A 71 0.55 -14.39 0.76
CA MET A 71 0.94 -14.04 -0.61
C MET A 71 1.20 -12.53 -0.71
N PRO A 72 2.41 -12.06 -0.36
CA PRO A 72 2.76 -10.66 -0.53
C PRO A 72 2.92 -10.38 -2.03
N LEU A 73 1.99 -9.65 -2.62
CA LEU A 73 2.09 -9.18 -4.00
C LEU A 73 2.70 -7.77 -4.00
N LEU A 74 3.36 -7.40 -5.09
CA LEU A 74 3.98 -6.08 -5.23
C LEU A 74 3.08 -5.12 -5.97
N PHE A 75 2.33 -5.59 -6.95
CA PHE A 75 1.44 -4.71 -7.69
C PHE A 75 0.28 -4.24 -6.80
N PRO A 76 -0.20 -2.99 -6.98
CA PRO A 76 0.12 -2.05 -8.06
C PRO A 76 1.26 -1.05 -7.74
N HIS A 77 2.17 -1.37 -6.82
CA HIS A 77 3.33 -0.51 -6.50
C HIS A 77 4.15 -0.14 -7.76
N CYS A 78 4.74 1.05 -7.73
CA CYS A 78 5.56 1.57 -8.82
C CYS A 78 6.89 0.79 -8.99
N PRO A 79 7.60 0.90 -10.14
CA PRO A 79 7.29 1.73 -11.29
C PRO A 79 6.04 1.27 -12.04
N PHE A 80 5.23 2.22 -12.50
CA PHE A 80 3.98 1.94 -13.20
C PHE A 80 4.28 1.43 -14.62
N GLN A 81 4.18 0.11 -14.78
CA GLN A 81 4.39 -0.58 -16.03
C GLN A 81 3.48 -1.81 -16.12
N VAL A 82 2.83 -2.04 -17.25
CA VAL A 82 1.99 -3.23 -17.46
C VAL A 82 1.97 -3.64 -18.92
N GLU A 83 1.78 -4.93 -19.21
CA GLU A 83 1.69 -5.49 -20.56
C GLU A 83 0.28 -5.41 -21.15
N GLU A 84 0.16 -5.67 -22.44
CA GLU A 84 -1.14 -5.92 -23.07
C GLU A 84 -1.77 -7.25 -22.58
N PRO A 85 -3.11 -7.35 -22.51
CA PRO A 85 -4.09 -6.33 -22.93
C PRO A 85 -4.36 -5.25 -21.87
N TYR A 86 -3.78 -5.35 -20.68
CA TYR A 86 -4.06 -4.46 -19.56
C TYR A 86 -3.60 -3.03 -19.81
N PHE A 87 -2.47 -2.87 -20.52
CA PHE A 87 -1.94 -1.56 -20.86
C PHE A 87 -2.96 -0.75 -21.63
N SER A 88 -3.62 -1.32 -22.65
CA SER A 88 -4.62 -0.62 -23.46
C SER A 88 -6.07 -0.76 -22.95
N MET A 89 -6.29 -1.39 -21.78
CA MET A 89 -7.64 -1.69 -21.27
C MET A 89 -8.45 -0.44 -20.89
N TYR A 90 -7.78 0.62 -20.43
CA TYR A 90 -8.42 1.85 -19.97
C TYR A 90 -8.22 3.00 -20.95
N ASP A 91 -9.32 3.65 -21.34
CA ASP A 91 -9.31 4.80 -22.24
C ASP A 91 -8.73 6.04 -21.53
N ARG A 92 -7.54 6.48 -21.96
CA ARG A 92 -6.82 7.63 -21.37
C ARG A 92 -7.66 8.90 -21.37
N SER A 93 -8.49 9.11 -22.39
CA SER A 93 -9.32 10.32 -22.47
C SER A 93 -10.34 10.42 -21.34
N LYS A 94 -10.71 9.29 -20.73
CA LYS A 94 -11.64 9.20 -19.59
C LYS A 94 -10.95 9.25 -18.24
N MET A 95 -9.62 9.21 -18.19
CA MET A 95 -8.84 9.23 -16.94
C MET A 95 -8.48 10.67 -16.50
N ALA A 96 -8.62 11.64 -17.39
CA ALA A 96 -8.22 13.03 -17.18
C ALA A 96 -9.10 13.80 -16.18
N GLU A 97 -10.35 13.39 -15.96
CA GLU A 97 -11.28 14.09 -15.05
C GLU A 97 -10.85 14.03 -13.57
N LEU A 98 -9.96 13.11 -13.20
CA LEU A 98 -9.71 12.74 -11.81
C LEU A 98 -8.57 13.49 -11.09
N SER A 99 -7.98 14.56 -11.63
CA SER A 99 -6.88 15.30 -10.96
C SER A 99 -6.57 16.60 -11.72
N LEU A 100 -6.48 17.80 -11.13
CA LEU A 100 -5.79 18.22 -9.91
C LEU A 100 -6.53 19.44 -9.33
N ASN A 101 -7.40 19.27 -8.34
CA ASN A 101 -8.10 20.40 -7.70
C ASN A 101 -7.22 21.13 -6.67
N ILE A 102 -5.90 21.22 -6.91
CA ILE A 102 -4.95 21.85 -5.99
C ILE A 102 -5.32 23.31 -5.78
N ASP A 103 -5.73 23.99 -6.86
CA ASP A 103 -6.13 25.40 -6.82
C ASP A 103 -7.41 25.64 -5.99
N LEU A 104 -8.18 24.59 -5.70
CA LEU A 104 -9.34 24.65 -4.83
C LEU A 104 -8.97 24.44 -3.35
N LYS A 105 -7.73 24.06 -3.04
CA LYS A 105 -7.32 23.75 -1.67
C LYS A 105 -7.32 25.01 -0.80
N THR A 106 -7.95 24.97 0.37
CA THR A 106 -8.02 26.08 1.33
C THR A 106 -7.55 25.66 2.71
N GLY A 107 -7.18 26.65 3.54
CA GLY A 107 -6.65 26.42 4.86
C GLY A 107 -5.17 26.01 4.84
N TYR A 108 -4.68 25.49 5.96
CA TYR A 108 -3.30 25.02 6.05
C TYR A 108 -3.11 23.72 5.25
N GLU A 109 -2.01 23.65 4.50
CA GLU A 109 -1.53 22.43 3.85
C GLU A 109 -0.18 22.01 4.45
N PRO A 110 0.02 20.72 4.75
CA PRO A 110 1.30 20.22 5.27
C PRO A 110 2.44 20.52 4.31
N ARG A 111 3.58 20.98 4.82
CA ARG A 111 4.68 21.47 3.96
C ARG A 111 5.20 20.40 3.02
N TYR A 112 5.20 19.12 3.44
CA TYR A 112 5.69 18.03 2.59
C TYR A 112 4.97 17.97 1.24
N MET A 113 3.66 18.27 1.19
CA MET A 113 2.90 18.23 -0.06
C MET A 113 3.47 19.25 -1.06
N LYS A 114 3.66 20.50 -0.62
CA LYS A 114 4.26 21.55 -1.43
C LYS A 114 5.71 21.23 -1.80
N THR A 115 6.52 20.80 -0.83
CA THR A 115 7.94 20.50 -1.05
C THR A 115 8.14 19.38 -2.06
N ILE A 116 7.33 18.31 -2.01
CA ILE A 116 7.37 17.24 -3.02
C ILE A 116 7.01 17.79 -4.39
N ARG A 117 5.92 18.55 -4.51
CA ARG A 117 5.50 19.14 -5.79
C ARG A 117 6.60 19.96 -6.44
N GLU A 118 7.31 20.77 -5.66
CA GLU A 118 8.43 21.58 -6.11
C GLU A 118 9.64 20.72 -6.49
N ARG A 119 10.06 19.79 -5.63
CA ARG A 119 11.28 18.99 -5.83
C ARG A 119 11.16 17.97 -6.95
N TYR A 120 9.98 17.39 -7.14
CA TYR A 120 9.69 16.47 -8.25
C TYR A 120 9.38 17.24 -9.55
N GLY A 121 9.15 18.55 -9.45
CA GLY A 121 8.75 19.39 -10.57
C GLY A 121 7.40 18.98 -11.14
N ILE A 122 6.43 18.65 -10.26
CA ILE A 122 5.11 18.13 -10.61
C ILE A 122 4.31 19.10 -11.48
N GLY A 123 4.59 20.41 -11.40
CA GLY A 123 3.96 21.40 -12.29
C GLY A 123 4.21 21.16 -13.80
N ARG A 124 5.13 20.26 -14.17
CA ARG A 124 5.35 19.81 -15.55
C ARG A 124 4.38 18.70 -16.00
N ALA A 125 3.66 18.07 -15.09
CA ALA A 125 2.75 16.97 -15.37
C ALA A 125 1.40 17.52 -15.85
N THR A 126 1.13 17.39 -17.14
CA THR A 126 -0.14 17.80 -17.75
C THR A 126 -1.26 16.80 -17.39
N PRO A 127 -2.54 17.16 -17.58
CA PRO A 127 -3.65 16.24 -17.40
C PRO A 127 -3.49 14.93 -18.20
N GLU A 128 -2.90 15.00 -19.40
CA GLU A 128 -2.64 13.83 -20.25
C GLU A 128 -1.57 12.91 -19.66
N ILE A 129 -0.54 13.48 -19.02
CA ILE A 129 0.49 12.70 -18.30
C ILE A 129 -0.15 11.95 -17.13
N TRP A 130 -1.00 12.63 -16.35
CA TRP A 130 -1.72 11.98 -15.24
C TRP A 130 -2.70 10.92 -15.74
N ALA A 131 -3.41 11.19 -16.83
CA ALA A 131 -4.33 10.25 -17.44
C ALA A 131 -3.61 8.96 -17.89
N GLU A 132 -2.42 9.09 -18.47
CA GLU A 132 -1.58 7.96 -18.88
C GLU A 132 -1.12 7.11 -17.70
N ILE A 133 -0.64 7.75 -16.62
CA ILE A 133 -0.21 7.07 -15.40
C ILE A 133 -1.39 6.34 -14.75
N LYS A 134 -2.53 7.00 -14.62
CA LYS A 134 -3.76 6.43 -14.05
C LYS A 134 -4.27 5.24 -14.85
N ALA A 135 -4.35 5.38 -16.18
CA ALA A 135 -4.77 4.28 -17.06
C ALA A 135 -3.87 3.05 -16.88
N THR A 136 -2.56 3.28 -16.77
CA THR A 136 -1.58 2.22 -16.55
C THR A 136 -1.72 1.59 -15.16
N TYR A 137 -1.85 2.39 -14.09
CA TYR A 137 -2.09 1.90 -12.73
C TYR A 137 -3.37 1.06 -12.64
N TYR A 138 -4.45 1.50 -13.29
CA TYR A 138 -5.71 0.76 -13.36
C TYR A 138 -5.54 -0.55 -14.14
N GLY A 139 -4.76 -0.54 -15.23
CA GLY A 139 -4.36 -1.76 -15.94
C GLY A 139 -3.62 -2.75 -15.04
N ILE A 140 -2.71 -2.26 -14.19
CA ILE A 140 -2.01 -3.11 -13.22
C ILE A 140 -3.01 -3.74 -12.22
N ILE A 141 -4.02 -2.99 -11.77
CA ILE A 141 -5.08 -3.52 -10.92
C ILE A 141 -5.87 -4.62 -11.63
N SER A 142 -6.28 -4.43 -12.89
CA SER A 142 -6.98 -5.49 -13.66
C SER A 142 -6.13 -6.74 -13.83
N ARG A 143 -4.83 -6.57 -14.06
CA ARG A 143 -3.89 -7.68 -14.14
C ARG A 143 -3.81 -8.45 -12.82
N LEU A 144 -3.80 -7.74 -11.70
CA LEU A 144 -3.83 -8.33 -10.37
C LEU A 144 -5.15 -9.06 -10.13
N ASP A 145 -6.29 -8.50 -10.54
CA ASP A 145 -7.60 -9.14 -10.47
C ASP A 145 -7.64 -10.46 -11.26
N ASP A 146 -7.11 -10.48 -12.48
CA ASP A 146 -6.98 -11.71 -13.28
C ASP A 146 -6.08 -12.76 -12.60
N GLN A 147 -4.99 -12.33 -11.97
CA GLN A 147 -4.12 -13.21 -11.18
C GLN A 147 -4.84 -13.76 -9.94
N PHE A 148 -5.62 -12.93 -9.24
CA PHE A 148 -6.43 -13.33 -8.10
C PHE A 148 -7.53 -14.31 -8.52
N GLY A 149 -8.21 -14.07 -9.64
CA GLY A 149 -9.20 -14.98 -10.20
C GLY A 149 -8.65 -16.38 -10.49
N ARG A 150 -7.40 -16.48 -10.97
CA ARG A 150 -6.72 -17.78 -11.15
C ARG A 150 -6.48 -18.51 -9.83
N LEU A 151 -6.16 -17.78 -8.76
CA LEU A 151 -5.98 -18.36 -7.42
C LEU A 151 -7.32 -18.83 -6.84
N VAL A 152 -8.36 -18.00 -6.90
CA VAL A 152 -9.71 -18.34 -6.44
C VAL A 152 -10.20 -19.59 -7.16
N LYS A 153 -10.04 -19.65 -8.47
CA LYS A 153 -10.36 -20.84 -9.26
C LYS A 153 -9.60 -22.09 -8.79
N ALA A 154 -8.32 -21.99 -8.45
CA ALA A 154 -7.56 -23.12 -7.94
C ALA A 154 -8.07 -23.61 -6.57
N ILE A 155 -8.49 -22.69 -5.68
CA ILE A 155 -9.10 -23.03 -4.39
C ILE A 155 -10.42 -23.79 -4.59
N GLU A 156 -11.24 -23.33 -5.55
CA GLU A 156 -12.51 -23.97 -5.91
C GLU A 156 -12.30 -25.36 -6.55
N ASP A 157 -11.41 -25.46 -7.54
CA ASP A 157 -11.13 -26.71 -8.27
C ASP A 157 -10.61 -27.82 -7.33
N HIS A 158 -9.90 -27.44 -6.25
CA HIS A 158 -9.43 -28.37 -5.22
C HIS A 158 -10.38 -28.54 -4.03
N ARG A 159 -11.59 -27.96 -4.08
CA ARG A 159 -12.63 -28.06 -3.04
C ARG A 159 -12.19 -27.59 -1.65
N TYR A 160 -11.28 -26.62 -1.58
CA TYR A 160 -10.89 -26.00 -0.31
C TYR A 160 -11.77 -24.81 0.07
N GLY A 161 -12.65 -24.34 -0.83
CA GLY A 161 -13.47 -23.14 -0.63
C GLY A 161 -14.28 -23.15 0.67
N ASP A 162 -14.91 -24.27 1.02
CA ASP A 162 -15.76 -24.39 2.21
C ASP A 162 -14.99 -24.30 3.54
N ASN A 163 -13.67 -24.46 3.51
CA ASN A 163 -12.81 -24.48 4.70
C ASN A 163 -11.65 -23.48 4.61
N THR A 164 -11.76 -22.49 3.71
CA THR A 164 -10.74 -21.45 3.52
C THR A 164 -11.35 -20.08 3.79
N VAL A 165 -10.67 -19.29 4.61
CA VAL A 165 -10.94 -17.85 4.72
C VAL A 165 -9.93 -17.11 3.87
N THR A 166 -10.41 -16.41 2.84
CA THR A 166 -9.63 -15.52 1.99
C THR A 166 -9.71 -14.11 2.55
N ILE A 167 -8.54 -13.50 2.77
CA ILE A 167 -8.40 -12.11 3.20
C ILE A 167 -7.61 -11.39 2.11
N PHE A 168 -8.20 -10.35 1.52
CA PHE A 168 -7.55 -9.47 0.55
C PHE A 168 -7.51 -8.06 1.13
N PHE A 169 -6.32 -7.48 1.20
CA PHE A 169 -6.09 -6.15 1.72
C PHE A 169 -4.80 -5.55 1.15
N THR A 170 -4.66 -4.24 1.29
CA THR A 170 -3.47 -3.47 0.91
C THR A 170 -2.76 -2.96 2.16
N ASP A 171 -1.47 -2.62 2.02
CA ASP A 171 -0.69 -1.97 3.07
C ASP A 171 -1.01 -0.46 3.16
N TYR A 172 -1.22 0.18 2.00
CA TYR A 172 -1.64 1.57 1.84
C TYR A 172 -2.09 1.83 0.40
N GLY A 173 -2.63 3.02 0.17
CA GLY A 173 -3.01 3.51 -1.15
C GLY A 173 -1.91 4.28 -1.87
N GLU A 174 -2.31 5.03 -2.89
CA GLU A 174 -1.42 5.77 -3.80
C GLU A 174 -2.07 7.12 -4.10
N TYR A 175 -1.33 8.22 -4.00
CA TYR A 175 -1.89 9.54 -4.31
C TYR A 175 -2.34 9.62 -5.77
N LEU A 176 -1.61 9.05 -6.72
CA LEU A 176 -1.99 8.97 -8.14
C LEU A 176 -2.46 10.32 -8.74
N GLY A 177 -1.91 11.44 -8.27
CA GLY A 177 -2.28 12.80 -8.65
C GLY A 177 -3.19 13.54 -7.66
N ASN A 178 -3.80 12.87 -6.68
CA ASN A 178 -4.48 13.51 -5.56
C ASN A 178 -3.50 14.45 -4.83
N HIS A 179 -3.97 15.66 -4.49
CA HIS A 179 -3.16 16.75 -3.93
C HIS A 179 -1.92 17.15 -4.75
N GLY A 180 -1.84 16.74 -6.02
CA GLY A 180 -0.65 16.91 -6.84
C GLY A 180 0.52 16.05 -6.43
N LEU A 181 0.26 14.89 -5.84
CA LEU A 181 1.28 13.99 -5.34
C LEU A 181 1.26 12.65 -6.08
N ILE A 182 2.38 11.96 -6.01
CA ILE A 182 2.55 10.56 -6.41
C ILE A 182 3.18 9.83 -5.24
N GLU A 183 3.11 8.51 -5.26
CA GLU A 183 3.58 7.63 -4.20
C GLU A 183 2.81 7.85 -2.89
N LYS A 184 3.40 7.38 -1.80
CA LYS A 184 3.00 7.63 -0.42
C LYS A 184 4.09 8.39 0.32
N TRP A 185 3.74 9.00 1.45
CA TRP A 185 4.70 9.69 2.32
C TRP A 185 4.58 9.23 3.76
N LEU A 186 5.69 9.22 4.52
CA LEU A 186 5.72 8.69 5.89
C LEU A 186 4.68 9.37 6.78
N SER A 187 4.55 10.70 6.68
CA SER A 187 3.57 11.51 7.42
C SER A 187 2.26 11.77 6.63
N GLY A 188 2.08 11.06 5.52
CA GLY A 188 0.90 11.14 4.66
C GLY A 188 -0.22 10.30 5.23
N LEU A 189 -1.30 10.95 5.64
CA LEU A 189 -2.44 10.28 6.27
C LEU A 189 -3.75 10.56 5.54
N SER A 190 -3.74 11.11 4.33
CA SER A 190 -4.97 11.33 3.53
C SER A 190 -5.76 10.04 3.29
N ASP A 191 -7.07 10.15 3.07
CA ASP A 191 -7.96 9.01 2.81
C ASP A 191 -7.45 8.16 1.63
N SER A 192 -6.83 8.76 0.61
CA SER A 192 -6.24 8.04 -0.53
C SER A 192 -5.06 7.11 -0.18
N LEU A 193 -4.52 7.19 1.04
CA LEU A 193 -3.41 6.35 1.50
C LEU A 193 -3.79 5.39 2.64
N VAL A 194 -4.85 5.69 3.39
CA VAL A 194 -5.19 4.97 4.63
C VAL A 194 -6.60 4.37 4.62
N TYR A 195 -7.44 4.73 3.65
CA TYR A 195 -8.77 4.15 3.49
C TYR A 195 -8.73 2.99 2.50
N GLU A 196 -8.21 1.87 2.99
CA GLU A 196 -7.82 0.73 2.19
C GLU A 196 -8.92 -0.33 2.02
N PRO A 197 -8.94 -1.04 0.88
CA PRO A 197 -9.80 -2.19 0.71
C PRO A 197 -9.44 -3.30 1.70
N LEU A 198 -10.46 -3.85 2.36
CA LEU A 198 -10.37 -5.08 3.13
C LEU A 198 -11.56 -5.98 2.78
N ILE A 199 -11.26 -7.12 2.19
CA ILE A 199 -12.24 -8.12 1.79
C ILE A 199 -11.94 -9.41 2.57
N ILE A 200 -12.95 -9.95 3.24
CA ILE A 200 -12.86 -11.22 3.99
C ILE A 200 -13.98 -12.13 3.52
N VAL A 201 -13.64 -13.30 2.98
CA VAL A 201 -14.60 -14.27 2.44
C VAL A 201 -14.27 -15.68 2.94
N PRO A 202 -15.25 -16.45 3.47
CA PRO A 202 -16.60 -16.01 3.78
C PRO A 202 -16.60 -14.96 4.90
N VAL A 203 -17.60 -14.08 4.88
CA VAL A 203 -17.79 -13.06 5.92
C VAL A 203 -18.22 -13.78 7.20
N LEU A 204 -17.26 -14.01 8.11
CA LEU A 204 -17.53 -14.55 9.45
C LEU A 204 -17.98 -13.42 10.39
N VAL A 205 -19.01 -12.68 10.01
CA VAL A 205 -19.56 -11.61 10.85
C VAL A 205 -20.62 -12.19 11.75
N ASN A 206 -20.37 -12.12 13.06
CA ASN A 206 -21.44 -12.19 14.03
C ASN A 206 -22.26 -10.90 13.89
N GLY A 207 -23.56 -10.99 13.59
CA GLY A 207 -24.44 -9.82 13.40
C GLY A 207 -24.56 -8.89 14.63
N ALA A 208 -23.93 -9.25 15.75
CA ALA A 208 -23.80 -8.44 16.95
C ALA A 208 -22.59 -7.48 16.96
N THR A 209 -21.69 -7.53 15.98
CA THR A 209 -20.47 -6.71 15.98
C THR A 209 -20.75 -5.33 15.38
N SER A 210 -20.65 -4.27 16.19
CA SER A 210 -20.71 -2.89 15.71
C SER A 210 -19.37 -2.45 15.11
N HIS A 211 -19.40 -1.64 14.06
CA HIS A 211 -18.20 -0.97 13.56
C HIS A 211 -17.60 -0.08 14.67
N LYS A 212 -16.27 0.08 14.65
CA LYS A 212 -15.60 1.05 15.53
C LYS A 212 -16.12 2.44 15.20
N LYS A 213 -16.42 3.23 16.22
CA LYS A 213 -16.81 4.64 16.08
C LYS A 213 -15.69 5.48 15.45
N PHE A 214 -14.44 5.14 15.79
CA PHE A 214 -13.26 5.83 15.29
C PHE A 214 -12.25 4.86 14.70
N ALA A 215 -11.63 5.26 13.60
CA ALA A 215 -10.44 4.65 13.03
C ALA A 215 -9.25 5.58 13.24
N CYS A 216 -8.14 5.04 13.74
CA CYS A 216 -6.92 5.80 14.01
C CYS A 216 -5.78 5.26 13.15
N SER A 217 -4.98 6.17 12.58
CA SER A 217 -3.76 5.83 11.82
C SER A 217 -2.63 6.76 12.26
N GLU A 218 -1.42 6.22 12.35
CA GLU A 218 -0.20 6.95 12.70
C GLU A 218 0.78 6.89 11.54
N GLY A 219 1.55 7.95 11.36
CA GLY A 219 2.64 8.01 10.42
C GLY A 219 3.72 8.99 10.88
N GLY A 220 4.81 9.06 10.12
CA GLY A 220 5.93 9.95 10.38
C GLY A 220 6.84 9.47 11.52
N VAL A 221 7.80 10.30 11.86
CA VAL A 221 8.86 10.04 12.84
C VAL A 221 9.12 11.27 13.70
N LEU A 222 9.76 11.06 14.85
CA LEU A 222 10.36 12.14 15.62
C LEU A 222 11.63 12.64 14.91
N THR A 223 11.95 13.91 15.08
CA THR A 223 13.20 14.48 14.54
C THR A 223 14.45 13.78 15.08
N SER A 224 14.39 13.21 16.28
CA SER A 224 15.48 12.41 16.86
C SER A 224 15.67 11.04 16.21
N GLU A 225 14.70 10.57 15.41
CA GLU A 225 14.73 9.28 14.72
C GLU A 225 15.30 9.40 13.30
N GLU A 226 15.73 10.58 12.86
CA GLU A 226 16.37 10.81 11.57
C GLU A 226 17.48 9.78 11.23
N PRO A 227 18.35 9.35 12.17
CA PRO A 227 19.39 8.36 11.86
C PRO A 227 18.87 6.97 11.51
N LEU A 228 17.58 6.69 11.78
CA LEU A 228 16.92 5.41 11.47
C LEU A 228 16.25 5.44 10.09
N LEU A 229 16.17 6.62 9.45
CA LEU A 229 15.54 6.77 8.15
C LEU A 229 16.40 6.14 7.04
N GLU A 230 15.72 5.56 6.06
CA GLU A 230 16.36 4.91 4.92
C GLU A 230 17.04 5.94 4.01
N GLN A 231 18.29 5.67 3.66
CA GLN A 231 18.90 6.28 2.49
C GLN A 231 18.61 5.43 1.26
N ALA A 232 17.92 6.01 0.29
CA ALA A 232 17.52 5.31 -0.92
C ALA A 232 18.20 5.90 -2.17
N PRO A 233 18.62 5.07 -3.13
CA PRO A 233 19.09 5.54 -4.42
C PRO A 233 17.91 6.01 -5.30
N TYR A 234 18.22 6.44 -6.53
CA TYR A 234 17.20 6.67 -7.56
C TYR A 234 16.32 5.41 -7.73
N SER A 235 15.00 5.54 -7.88
CA SER A 235 14.20 6.77 -8.05
C SER A 235 13.69 7.42 -6.76
N TYR A 236 14.07 6.90 -5.58
CA TYR A 236 13.65 7.42 -4.28
C TYR A 236 14.62 8.44 -3.67
N ASP A 237 15.64 8.86 -4.43
CA ASP A 237 16.69 9.76 -3.96
C ASP A 237 16.17 11.10 -3.43
N ILE A 238 15.20 11.70 -4.11
CA ILE A 238 14.57 12.94 -3.61
C ILE A 238 13.76 12.66 -2.35
N LYS A 239 13.04 11.54 -2.29
CA LYS A 239 12.23 11.17 -1.12
C LYS A 239 13.06 10.93 0.11
N ALA A 240 14.14 10.15 0.00
CA ALA A 240 15.07 9.95 1.09
C ALA A 240 15.78 11.28 1.45
N GLY A 241 16.26 12.03 0.45
CA GLY A 241 16.94 13.31 0.68
C GLY A 241 16.09 14.30 1.47
N LEU A 242 14.83 14.49 1.12
CA LEU A 242 13.92 15.39 1.84
C LEU A 242 13.70 15.03 3.30
N GLN A 243 13.68 13.74 3.61
CA GLN A 243 13.50 13.23 4.98
C GLN A 243 14.70 13.54 5.89
N HIS A 244 15.90 13.56 5.31
CA HIS A 244 17.14 13.91 6.01
C HIS A 244 17.42 15.42 6.02
N GLU A 245 17.05 16.13 4.96
CA GLU A 245 17.24 17.60 4.85
C GLU A 245 16.37 18.36 5.86
N ASP A 246 15.10 17.97 6.00
CA ASP A 246 14.17 18.51 7.00
C ASP A 246 13.23 17.40 7.49
N THR A 247 13.63 16.70 8.56
CA THR A 247 12.83 15.61 9.15
C THR A 247 11.47 16.08 9.66
N THR A 248 11.26 17.38 9.89
CA THR A 248 9.95 17.88 10.29
C THR A 248 8.90 17.74 9.18
N LEU A 249 9.30 17.57 7.91
CA LEU A 249 8.40 17.25 6.79
C LEU A 249 7.78 15.85 6.90
N VAL A 250 8.50 14.92 7.53
CA VAL A 250 8.02 13.57 7.88
C VAL A 250 7.76 13.44 9.36
N GLY A 251 7.44 14.55 10.02
CA GLY A 251 7.10 14.58 11.43
C GLY A 251 5.95 13.65 11.77
N LYS A 252 6.01 13.08 12.97
CA LYS A 252 4.97 12.24 13.54
C LYS A 252 3.59 12.91 13.43
N ALA A 253 2.63 12.18 12.88
CA ALA A 253 1.26 12.60 12.69
C ALA A 253 0.31 11.47 13.08
N ILE A 254 -0.85 11.85 13.61
CA ILE A 254 -1.91 10.91 13.99
C ILE A 254 -3.21 11.42 13.40
N SER A 255 -3.93 10.53 12.75
CA SER A 255 -5.26 10.79 12.23
C SER A 255 -6.30 10.01 13.01
N ILE A 256 -7.45 10.64 13.23
CA ILE A 256 -8.65 10.02 13.79
C ILE A 256 -9.83 10.34 12.87
N ARG A 257 -10.62 9.32 12.55
CA ARG A 257 -11.73 9.40 11.61
C ARG A 257 -12.98 8.77 12.16
N ASN A 258 -14.12 9.38 11.86
CA ASN A 258 -15.43 8.72 11.94
C ASN A 258 -16.14 8.83 10.57
N GLU A 259 -17.45 8.59 10.55
CA GLU A 259 -18.26 8.65 9.31
C GLU A 259 -18.36 10.07 8.71
N GLU A 260 -18.16 11.11 9.51
CA GLU A 260 -18.40 12.50 9.11
C GLU A 260 -17.11 13.32 8.98
N TRP A 261 -16.10 13.02 9.82
CA TRP A 261 -14.93 13.87 10.01
C TRP A 261 -13.63 13.09 9.97
N THR A 262 -12.61 13.74 9.40
CA THR A 262 -11.20 13.36 9.51
C THR A 262 -10.48 14.48 10.23
N TYR A 263 -9.79 14.17 11.33
CA TYR A 263 -8.87 15.08 12.01
C TYR A 263 -7.46 14.51 11.98
N ILE A 264 -6.48 15.34 11.62
CA ILE A 264 -5.06 14.97 11.56
C ILE A 264 -4.28 15.91 12.46
N TYR A 265 -3.75 15.37 13.55
CA TYR A 265 -2.80 16.06 14.41
C TYR A 265 -1.39 15.88 13.83
N ARG A 266 -0.66 16.99 13.69
CA ARG A 266 0.75 16.99 13.26
C ARG A 266 1.61 17.55 14.37
N LEU A 267 2.69 16.86 14.70
CA LEU A 267 3.53 17.25 15.84
C LEU A 267 4.28 18.58 15.62
N TYR A 268 4.68 18.88 14.39
CA TYR A 268 5.50 20.04 14.05
C TYR A 268 4.79 21.04 13.12
N GLU A 269 3.50 20.83 12.87
CA GLU A 269 2.70 21.58 11.90
C GLU A 269 1.27 21.78 12.44
N PRO A 270 0.51 22.79 11.96
CA PRO A 270 -0.90 22.90 12.25
C PRO A 270 -1.68 21.63 11.91
N SER A 271 -2.76 21.41 12.67
CA SER A 271 -3.66 20.27 12.44
C SER A 271 -4.51 20.45 11.18
N GLU A 272 -5.11 19.36 10.74
CA GLU A 272 -6.06 19.34 9.63
C GLU A 272 -7.41 18.80 10.10
N LEU A 273 -8.50 19.34 9.54
CA LEU A 273 -9.87 18.88 9.76
C LEU A 273 -10.62 18.91 8.43
N TYR A 274 -11.25 17.78 8.06
CA TYR A 274 -12.01 17.64 6.82
C TYR A 274 -13.37 17.01 7.08
N HIS A 275 -14.42 17.54 6.45
CA HIS A 275 -15.76 16.96 6.49
C HIS A 275 -15.93 15.94 5.35
N ARG A 276 -15.90 14.65 5.65
CA ARG A 276 -15.74 13.57 4.67
C ARG A 276 -16.84 13.49 3.61
N GLN A 277 -18.08 13.80 3.97
CA GLN A 277 -19.20 13.73 3.03
C GLN A 277 -19.26 14.93 2.07
N ASN A 278 -18.80 16.11 2.51
CA ASN A 278 -18.90 17.37 1.77
C ASN A 278 -17.58 17.71 1.06
N ASP A 279 -16.46 17.20 1.59
CA ASP A 279 -15.10 17.34 1.08
C ASP A 279 -14.39 15.97 1.06
N PRO A 280 -14.85 15.02 0.21
CA PRO A 280 -14.25 13.69 0.13
C PRO A 280 -12.83 13.68 -0.45
N GLN A 281 -12.37 14.82 -1.00
CA GLN A 281 -11.04 14.99 -1.56
C GLN A 281 -10.07 15.70 -0.60
N GLU A 282 -10.50 16.02 0.63
CA GLU A 282 -9.67 16.67 1.66
C GLU A 282 -8.98 17.96 1.15
N LEU A 283 -9.78 18.81 0.49
CA LEU A 283 -9.34 20.08 -0.10
C LEU A 283 -9.54 21.28 0.82
N HIS A 284 -10.50 21.22 1.74
CA HIS A 284 -10.87 22.36 2.57
C HIS A 284 -10.53 22.08 4.03
N ASN A 285 -9.34 22.51 4.46
CA ASN A 285 -8.92 22.32 5.85
C ASN A 285 -9.64 23.32 6.77
N LEU A 286 -10.52 22.79 7.62
CA LEU A 286 -11.38 23.52 8.56
C LEU A 286 -10.76 23.65 9.97
N ALA A 287 -9.55 23.13 10.22
CA ALA A 287 -8.98 23.07 11.57
C ALA A 287 -8.73 24.46 12.20
N ALA A 288 -8.62 25.50 11.37
CA ALA A 288 -8.46 26.89 11.81
C ALA A 288 -9.79 27.66 11.85
N ASP A 289 -10.90 27.04 11.45
CA ASP A 289 -12.21 27.68 11.47
C ASP A 289 -12.75 27.77 12.92
N PRO A 290 -13.08 28.98 13.42
CA PRO A 290 -13.69 29.13 14.72
C PRO A 290 -15.00 28.36 14.89
N GLU A 291 -15.77 28.15 13.82
CA GLU A 291 -17.05 27.43 13.87
C GLU A 291 -16.84 25.92 14.14
N ASP A 292 -15.71 25.36 13.70
CA ASP A 292 -15.37 23.93 13.81
C ASP A 292 -14.44 23.60 14.99
N THR A 293 -14.19 24.57 15.88
CA THR A 293 -13.32 24.35 17.05
C THR A 293 -13.86 23.28 17.99
N ALA A 294 -15.20 23.17 18.13
CA ALA A 294 -15.81 22.18 19.01
C ALA A 294 -15.55 20.74 18.53
N ILE A 295 -15.67 20.48 17.23
CA ILE A 295 -15.42 19.16 16.66
C ILE A 295 -13.92 18.82 16.67
N SER A 296 -13.06 19.80 16.40
CA SER A 296 -11.60 19.64 16.50
C SER A 296 -11.18 19.22 17.90
N ASN A 297 -11.67 19.91 18.93
CA ASN A 297 -11.36 19.59 20.33
C ASN A 297 -11.89 18.21 20.75
N MET A 298 -13.07 17.82 20.27
CA MET A 298 -13.63 16.50 20.54
C MET A 298 -12.75 15.39 19.92
N LEU A 299 -12.39 15.51 18.64
CA LEU A 299 -11.54 14.54 17.95
C LEU A 299 -10.13 14.49 18.54
N GLU A 300 -9.58 15.63 18.97
CA GLU A 300 -8.31 15.68 19.68
C GLU A 300 -8.38 14.96 21.04
N GLY A 301 -9.49 15.10 21.78
CA GLY A 301 -9.73 14.35 23.01
C GLY A 301 -9.81 12.84 22.79
N GLU A 302 -10.52 12.40 21.75
CA GLU A 302 -10.63 10.99 21.36
C GLU A 302 -9.26 10.41 20.93
N LYS A 303 -8.46 11.19 20.18
CA LYS A 303 -7.06 10.84 19.87
C LYS A 303 -6.24 10.62 21.14
N PHE A 304 -6.35 11.51 22.13
CA PHE A 304 -5.65 11.38 23.39
C PHE A 304 -6.11 10.12 24.16
N GLY A 305 -7.41 9.85 24.20
CA GLY A 305 -7.96 8.61 24.77
C GLY A 305 -7.37 7.37 24.09
N TRP A 306 -7.38 7.32 22.77
CA TRP A 306 -6.80 6.23 21.99
C TRP A 306 -5.31 6.01 22.31
N LEU A 307 -4.53 7.10 22.41
CA LEU A 307 -3.12 7.01 22.80
C LEU A 307 -2.95 6.46 24.21
N MET A 308 -3.76 6.88 25.18
CA MET A 308 -3.69 6.39 26.56
C MET A 308 -4.12 4.92 26.69
N GLU A 309 -5.08 4.48 25.89
CA GLU A 309 -5.54 3.09 25.85
C GLU A 309 -4.56 2.18 25.11
N GLY A 310 -3.90 2.69 24.07
CA GLY A 310 -3.02 1.95 23.18
C GLY A 310 -1.53 2.10 23.45
N SER A 311 -1.11 3.01 24.34
CA SER A 311 0.30 3.21 24.66
C SER A 311 0.84 1.99 25.39
N ASP A 312 1.50 1.12 24.63
CA ASP A 312 2.30 0.03 25.15
C ASP A 312 3.76 0.23 24.73
N ILE A 313 4.68 -0.27 25.54
CA ILE A 313 6.10 -0.29 25.20
C ILE A 313 6.36 -1.68 24.63
N LEU A 314 6.66 -1.75 23.33
CA LEU A 314 7.22 -2.98 22.78
C LEU A 314 8.52 -3.29 23.54
N PRO A 315 8.59 -4.39 24.30
CA PRO A 315 9.78 -4.70 25.06
C PRO A 315 10.95 -4.92 24.10
N TRP A 316 12.11 -4.33 24.42
CA TRP A 316 13.34 -4.53 23.65
C TRP A 316 13.78 -6.01 23.60
N ALA A 317 13.29 -6.82 24.54
CA ALA A 317 13.50 -8.25 24.51
C ALA A 317 12.67 -8.89 23.39
N LYS A 318 13.35 -9.62 22.50
CA LYS A 318 12.69 -10.47 21.49
C LYS A 318 11.70 -11.40 22.19
N ASP A 319 10.44 -11.30 21.81
CA ASP A 319 9.38 -12.13 22.36
C ASP A 319 9.67 -13.61 22.07
N ASN A 320 9.43 -14.50 23.05
CA ASN A 320 9.60 -15.95 22.89
C ASN A 320 8.69 -16.56 21.80
N ARG A 321 7.73 -15.79 21.26
CA ARG A 321 6.91 -16.11 20.08
C ARG A 321 7.67 -16.13 18.75
N PHE A 322 8.97 -15.83 18.73
CA PHE A 322 9.83 -16.04 17.56
C PHE A 322 10.68 -17.32 17.73
N PRO A 323 10.09 -18.53 17.56
CA PRO A 323 10.83 -19.77 17.68
C PRO A 323 11.92 -19.85 16.61
N GLU A 324 12.99 -20.58 16.89
CA GLU A 324 13.88 -21.00 15.81
C GLU A 324 13.08 -21.84 14.81
N VAL A 325 13.00 -21.35 13.57
CA VAL A 325 12.27 -22.03 12.50
C VAL A 325 13.20 -23.04 11.84
N THR A 326 13.22 -24.26 12.37
CA THR A 326 13.95 -25.41 11.80
C THR A 326 13.07 -26.26 10.89
N LEU A 327 12.29 -25.60 10.02
CA LEU A 327 11.42 -26.28 9.07
C LEU A 327 12.18 -26.61 7.77
N LYS A 328 11.83 -27.75 7.16
CA LYS A 328 12.24 -28.06 5.78
C LYS A 328 11.71 -27.00 4.83
N SER A 329 12.34 -26.87 3.68
CA SER A 329 11.88 -25.99 2.61
C SER A 329 10.46 -26.38 2.16
N HIS A 330 9.56 -25.45 1.83
CA HIS A 330 8.21 -25.74 1.30
C HIS A 330 8.21 -26.74 0.14
N ARG A 331 9.25 -26.75 -0.72
CA ARG A 331 9.39 -27.76 -1.78
C ARG A 331 9.59 -29.16 -1.20
N GLU A 332 10.52 -29.34 -0.28
CA GLU A 332 10.75 -30.63 0.39
C GLU A 332 9.48 -31.08 1.14
N GLN A 333 8.81 -30.16 1.83
CA GLN A 333 7.55 -30.46 2.51
C GLN A 333 6.47 -30.92 1.51
N MET A 334 6.37 -30.28 0.33
CA MET A 334 5.40 -30.66 -0.72
C MET A 334 5.77 -32.00 -1.37
N GLU A 335 7.03 -32.22 -1.71
CA GLU A 335 7.50 -33.49 -2.27
C GLU A 335 7.27 -34.66 -1.30
N GLU A 336 7.45 -34.44 0.00
CA GLU A 336 7.13 -35.44 1.03
C GLU A 336 5.63 -35.74 1.09
N ARG A 337 4.76 -34.72 0.95
CA ARG A 337 3.31 -34.92 0.89
C ARG A 337 2.89 -35.64 -0.39
N LEU A 338 3.47 -35.29 -1.53
CA LEU A 338 3.22 -35.98 -2.80
C LEU A 338 3.65 -37.45 -2.76
N LYS A 339 4.82 -37.75 -2.19
CA LYS A 339 5.28 -39.13 -1.98
C LYS A 339 4.34 -39.92 -1.07
N LYS A 340 3.83 -39.30 0.01
CA LYS A 340 2.83 -39.94 0.89
C LYS A 340 1.51 -40.18 0.18
N ALA A 341 1.05 -39.23 -0.64
CA ALA A 341 -0.20 -39.35 -1.40
C ALA A 341 -0.11 -40.42 -2.50
N GLY A 342 1.04 -40.56 -3.17
CA GLY A 342 1.27 -41.56 -4.22
C GLY A 342 1.69 -42.95 -3.73
N GLY A 343 1.96 -43.13 -2.43
CA GLY A 343 2.29 -44.42 -1.81
C GLY A 343 1.10 -45.11 -1.13
N ALA A 344 -0.11 -44.62 -1.34
CA ALA A 344 -1.36 -45.12 -0.75
C ALA A 344 -2.25 -45.88 -1.75
N GLU A 345 -1.64 -46.49 -2.78
CA GLU A 345 -2.32 -47.44 -3.69
C GLU A 345 -2.33 -48.87 -3.13
#